data_AF-A0AA38L0S3-F1
#
_entry.id   AF-A0AA38L0S3-F1
#
_cell.length_a   1.000
_cell.length_b   1.000
_cell.length_c   1.000
_cell.angle_alpha   90.00
_cell.angle_beta   90.00
_cell.angle_gamma   90.00
#
_symmetry.space_group_name_H-M   'P 1'
#
loop_
_entity.id
_entity.type
_entity.pdbx_description
1 polymer ?
#
loop_
_entity_poly.entity_id
_entity_poly.type
_entity_poly.pdbx_seq_one_letter_code
_entity_poly.pdbx_strand_id
1 'polypeptide(L)'
;VDDASKHSHNCYESKMHITVSMKNNYKEDLKLKSPNSKIISLLVSEVILGYEYFCLTQHFLDGPLLATEKSELDRIFPPPYYEWFQYNKDFTKFNNLDKAFSFIDDYMEKNGPFDGLLGFSQGGVLCAAVVCYQMKGVMLRNHPPISFIISISGIKFRDPELSAFLYAPPIKCPSVHITGAKDYGKELCLELIQAFENPL
;
A
#
# COMPACT_ATOMS: atom_id res chain seq x y z
N VAL A 1 -2.40 -40.39 34.25
CA VAL A 1 -2.91 -39.31 35.11
C VAL A 1 -1.80 -38.28 35.18
N ASP A 2 -1.79 -37.13 34.52
CA ASP A 2 -2.58 -36.50 33.47
C ASP A 2 -1.60 -35.54 32.77
N ASP A 3 -1.40 -35.71 31.47
CA ASP A 3 -1.88 -34.81 30.43
C ASP A 3 -1.25 -33.41 30.44
N ALA A 4 0.01 -33.35 30.00
CA ALA A 4 0.62 -32.13 29.48
C ALA A 4 0.13 -31.91 28.05
N SER A 5 -1.17 -31.58 27.89
CA SER A 5 -1.73 -31.16 26.62
C SER A 5 -2.13 -29.68 26.67
N LYS A 6 -1.70 -28.99 25.59
CA LYS A 6 -2.25 -27.74 25.05
C LYS A 6 -1.87 -26.44 25.75
N HIS A 7 -0.70 -25.89 25.41
CA HIS A 7 -0.58 -24.46 25.08
C HIS A 7 0.25 -24.34 23.79
N SER A 8 -0.30 -24.85 22.68
CA SER A 8 0.16 -24.43 21.35
C SER A 8 -0.31 -23.00 21.15
N HIS A 9 0.59 -22.02 21.30
CA HIS A 9 0.33 -20.68 20.79
C HIS A 9 0.22 -20.79 19.27
N ASN A 10 -1.02 -20.89 18.77
CA ASN A 10 -1.30 -20.66 17.36
C ASN A 10 -0.99 -19.19 17.09
N CYS A 11 0.23 -18.90 16.68
CA CYS A 11 0.57 -17.62 16.07
C CYS A 11 -0.19 -17.59 14.74
N TYR A 12 -1.17 -16.70 14.62
CA TYR A 12 -1.81 -16.45 13.33
C TYR A 12 -0.75 -15.83 12.41
N GLU A 13 -0.37 -16.56 11.35
CA GLU A 13 0.45 -15.99 10.28
C GLU A 13 -0.43 -15.02 9.48
N SER A 14 -0.24 -13.72 9.69
CA SER A 14 -0.91 -12.70 8.88
C SER A 14 -0.09 -12.39 7.63
N LYS A 15 -0.75 -12.32 6.47
CA LYS A 15 -0.13 -11.99 5.19
C LYS A 15 -0.38 -10.53 4.83
N MET A 16 0.67 -9.78 4.56
CA MET A 16 0.59 -8.37 4.15
C MET A 16 1.07 -8.19 2.71
N HIS A 17 0.23 -7.57 1.88
CA HIS A 17 0.58 -7.20 0.52
C HIS A 17 1.11 -5.76 0.51
N ILE A 18 2.31 -5.57 -0.03
CA ILE A 18 3.03 -4.31 0.01
C ILE A 18 3.18 -3.75 -1.39
N THR A 19 2.48 -2.65 -1.69
CA THR A 19 2.55 -1.99 -3.01
C THR A 19 3.52 -0.82 -3.00
N VAL A 20 4.47 -0.81 -3.95
CA VAL A 20 5.51 0.24 -4.03
C VAL A 20 5.50 1.01 -5.34
N SER A 21 5.33 2.32 -5.27
CA SER A 21 5.94 3.23 -6.24
C SER A 21 6.46 4.48 -5.55
N MET A 22 7.65 4.91 -5.96
CA MET A 22 8.37 6.03 -5.37
C MET A 22 8.68 7.09 -6.43
N LYS A 23 8.40 8.34 -6.08
CA LYS A 23 9.22 9.48 -6.47
C LYS A 23 9.72 10.14 -5.18
N ASN A 24 11.04 10.01 -4.95
CA ASN A 24 11.91 10.71 -3.99
C ASN A 24 12.20 10.16 -2.57
N ASN A 25 13.54 10.13 -2.35
CA ASN A 25 14.42 10.25 -1.18
C ASN A 25 14.24 9.39 0.07
N TYR A 26 15.07 8.34 0.25
CA TYR A 26 15.78 7.95 1.50
C TYR A 26 16.97 7.01 1.19
N LYS A 27 17.97 6.96 2.09
CA LYS A 27 19.19 6.11 2.02
C LYS A 27 19.12 4.98 3.05
N GLU A 28 19.41 3.75 2.65
CA GLU A 28 20.45 2.84 3.22
C GLU A 28 20.38 1.43 2.59
N ASP A 29 21.41 0.63 2.82
CA ASP A 29 21.70 -0.65 2.16
C ASP A 29 20.86 -1.82 2.70
N LEU A 30 20.37 -2.69 1.80
CA LEU A 30 20.16 -4.15 2.01
C LEU A 30 19.60 -4.83 0.73
N LYS A 31 19.81 -6.14 0.59
CA LYS A 31 19.58 -6.94 -0.63
C LYS A 31 18.10 -7.35 -0.82
N LEU A 32 17.34 -6.58 -1.59
CA LEU A 32 16.04 -6.95 -2.20
C LEU A 32 16.07 -6.73 -3.73
N LYS A 33 15.10 -7.31 -4.45
CA LYS A 33 15.13 -7.49 -5.93
C LYS A 33 15.02 -6.20 -6.76
N SER A 34 14.49 -5.11 -6.23
CA SER A 34 14.39 -3.81 -6.91
C SER A 34 14.57 -2.62 -5.95
N PRO A 35 14.94 -1.42 -6.44
CA PRO A 35 15.04 -0.19 -5.65
C PRO A 35 13.76 0.16 -4.88
N ASN A 36 12.60 0.05 -5.54
CA ASN A 36 11.28 0.30 -4.99
C ASN A 36 11.08 -0.57 -3.73
N SER A 37 11.16 -1.89 -3.88
CA SER A 37 10.95 -2.83 -2.77
C SER A 37 11.95 -2.66 -1.61
N LYS A 38 13.19 -2.20 -1.85
CA LYS A 38 14.18 -1.89 -0.79
C LYS A 38 13.76 -0.74 0.10
N ILE A 39 13.24 0.35 -0.47
CA ILE A 39 12.95 1.56 0.29
C ILE A 39 11.76 1.35 1.21
N ILE A 40 10.70 0.70 0.73
CA ILE A 40 9.61 0.32 1.63
C ILE A 40 10.10 -0.67 2.67
N SER A 41 10.95 -1.66 2.34
CA SER A 41 11.50 -2.54 3.38
C SER A 41 12.20 -1.77 4.50
N LEU A 42 12.92 -0.69 4.21
CA LEU A 42 13.54 0.15 5.24
C LEU A 42 12.49 0.92 6.07
N LEU A 43 11.56 1.60 5.39
CA LEU A 43 10.47 2.34 6.05
C LEU A 43 9.59 1.41 6.91
N VAL A 44 9.32 0.22 6.41
CA VAL A 44 8.50 -0.81 7.05
C VAL A 44 9.26 -1.51 8.16
N SER A 45 10.58 -1.71 8.03
CA SER A 45 11.38 -2.25 9.12
C SER A 45 11.23 -1.34 10.34
N GLU A 46 11.39 -0.02 10.23
CA GLU A 46 11.21 0.86 11.40
C GLU A 46 9.78 0.83 11.97
N VAL A 47 8.75 0.72 11.12
CA VAL A 47 7.35 0.63 11.55
C VAL A 47 7.02 -0.72 12.21
N ILE A 48 7.62 -1.82 11.74
CA ILE A 48 7.33 -3.19 12.18
C ILE A 48 8.28 -3.68 13.28
N LEU A 49 9.50 -3.14 13.38
CA LEU A 49 10.51 -3.50 14.39
C LEU A 49 10.05 -3.25 15.85
N GLY A 50 8.96 -2.51 16.05
CA GLY A 50 8.29 -2.39 17.36
C GLY A 50 7.45 -3.60 17.78
N TYR A 51 7.23 -4.58 16.89
CA TYR A 51 6.31 -5.70 17.09
C TYR A 51 7.04 -7.05 16.96
N GLU A 52 7.90 -7.39 17.91
CA GLU A 52 8.58 -8.71 18.03
C GLU A 52 7.61 -9.92 18.15
N TYR A 53 6.29 -9.68 18.22
CA TYR A 53 5.29 -10.69 18.53
C TYR A 53 4.37 -11.09 17.36
N PHE A 54 4.53 -10.52 16.17
CA PHE A 54 3.70 -10.89 15.01
C PHE A 54 4.52 -11.63 13.94
N CYS A 55 4.12 -12.85 13.62
CA CYS A 55 4.63 -13.59 12.46
C CYS A 55 3.94 -13.05 11.19
N LEU A 56 4.51 -11.99 10.60
CA LEU A 56 4.01 -11.37 9.37
C LEU A 56 4.71 -11.95 8.15
N THR A 57 3.96 -12.54 7.23
CA THR A 57 4.45 -12.91 5.90
C THR A 57 4.24 -11.73 4.94
N GLN A 58 5.32 -11.16 4.43
CA GLN A 58 5.29 -9.94 3.62
C GLN A 58 5.56 -10.23 2.14
N HIS A 59 4.73 -9.68 1.27
CA HIS A 59 4.91 -9.74 -0.18
C HIS A 59 5.14 -8.33 -0.72
N PHE A 60 6.38 -8.05 -1.17
CA PHE A 60 6.74 -6.77 -1.79
C PHE A 60 6.50 -6.81 -3.29
N LEU A 61 5.74 -5.82 -3.79
CA LEU A 61 5.44 -5.68 -5.21
C LEU A 61 5.90 -4.34 -5.75
N ASP A 62 6.45 -4.42 -6.96
CA ASP A 62 6.73 -3.28 -7.80
C ASP A 62 5.54 -3.02 -8.73
N GLY A 63 5.32 -1.75 -9.07
CA GLY A 63 4.29 -1.38 -10.04
C GLY A 63 4.52 -2.01 -11.42
N PRO A 64 3.45 -2.22 -12.22
CA PRO A 64 3.56 -2.90 -13.50
C PRO A 64 4.16 -2.05 -14.62
N LEU A 65 4.40 -0.76 -14.40
CA LEU A 65 4.87 0.18 -15.42
C LEU A 65 6.31 0.58 -15.15
N LEU A 66 7.12 0.71 -16.19
CA LEU A 66 8.42 1.36 -16.08
C LEU A 66 8.22 2.86 -15.87
N ALA A 67 8.95 3.43 -14.90
CA ALA A 67 8.95 4.86 -14.68
C ALA A 67 9.51 5.58 -15.92
N THR A 68 8.81 6.61 -16.38
CA THR A 68 9.21 7.39 -17.55
C THR A 68 10.09 8.58 -17.20
N GLU A 69 10.03 9.02 -15.94
CA GLU A 69 10.80 10.15 -15.45
C GLU A 69 12.02 9.71 -14.65
N LYS A 70 13.06 10.54 -14.69
CA LYS A 70 14.29 10.31 -13.95
C LYS A 70 14.00 10.39 -12.45
N SER A 71 14.43 9.38 -11.70
CA SER A 71 14.28 9.35 -10.26
C SER A 71 15.40 10.17 -9.60
N GLU A 72 15.09 10.96 -8.57
CA GLU A 72 16.14 11.57 -7.74
C GLU A 72 16.99 10.50 -7.02
N LEU A 73 16.46 9.28 -6.91
CA LEU A 73 17.12 8.13 -6.32
C LEU A 73 18.20 7.52 -7.22
N ASP A 74 18.35 7.95 -8.48
CA ASP A 74 19.40 7.46 -9.41
C ASP A 74 20.81 7.51 -8.82
N ARG A 75 21.03 8.41 -7.85
CA ARG A 75 22.32 8.58 -7.16
C ARG A 75 22.59 7.51 -6.10
N ILE A 76 21.56 6.77 -5.68
CA ILE A 76 21.58 5.84 -4.54
C ILE A 76 21.22 4.43 -5.01
N PHE A 77 20.24 4.30 -5.91
CA PHE A 77 19.81 3.02 -6.46
C PHE A 77 19.90 3.03 -8.00
N PRO A 78 20.42 1.95 -8.61
CA PRO A 78 20.41 1.86 -10.07
C PRO A 78 19.00 1.56 -10.59
N PRO A 79 18.61 2.09 -11.77
CA PRO A 79 17.37 1.71 -12.46
C PRO A 79 17.33 0.20 -12.79
N PRO A 80 16.16 -0.37 -13.15
CA PRO A 80 14.88 0.30 -13.45
C PRO A 80 14.03 0.67 -12.23
N TYR A 81 13.19 1.68 -12.40
CA TYR A 81 12.15 2.08 -11.45
C TYR A 81 10.77 1.74 -12.00
N TYR A 82 9.85 1.53 -11.07
CA TYR A 82 8.49 1.14 -11.40
C TYR A 82 7.44 2.11 -10.82
N GLU A 83 6.37 2.28 -11.59
CA GLU A 83 5.20 3.09 -11.28
C GLU A 83 3.93 2.25 -11.32
N TRP A 84 2.99 2.59 -10.46
CA TRP A 84 1.67 2.00 -10.50
C TRP A 84 0.83 2.61 -11.61
N PHE A 85 0.84 3.95 -11.68
CA PHE A 85 0.08 4.72 -12.65
C PHE A 85 0.79 6.06 -12.90
N GLN A 86 0.47 6.72 -14.00
CA GLN A 86 0.92 8.10 -14.26
C GLN A 86 -0.16 9.10 -13.89
N TYR A 87 0.21 10.32 -13.54
CA TYR A 87 -0.73 11.37 -13.16
C TYR A 87 -0.28 12.74 -13.69
N ASN A 88 -1.23 13.68 -13.83
CA ASN A 88 -0.90 15.08 -14.11
C ASN A 88 -0.52 15.83 -12.83
N LYS A 89 0.20 16.95 -12.95
CA LYS A 89 0.71 17.75 -11.81
C LYS A 89 -0.34 18.13 -10.77
N ASP A 90 -1.60 18.26 -11.17
CA ASP A 90 -2.69 18.69 -10.29
C ASP A 90 -3.45 17.51 -9.63
N PHE A 91 -3.05 16.26 -9.91
CA PHE A 91 -3.66 15.03 -9.41
C PHE A 91 -5.15 14.86 -9.77
N THR A 92 -5.54 15.36 -10.94
CA THR A 92 -6.92 15.31 -11.45
C THR A 92 -7.10 14.31 -12.60
N LYS A 93 -6.00 13.79 -13.15
CA LYS A 93 -6.01 12.78 -14.22
C LYS A 93 -4.98 11.70 -13.89
N PHE A 94 -5.41 10.45 -14.04
CA PHE A 94 -4.62 9.28 -13.73
C PHE A 94 -4.70 8.29 -14.91
N ASN A 95 -3.54 7.93 -15.45
CA ASN A 95 -3.43 7.04 -16.60
C ASN A 95 -2.91 5.68 -16.16
N ASN A 96 -3.37 4.61 -16.81
CA ASN A 96 -2.98 3.22 -16.52
C ASN A 96 -3.38 2.71 -15.12
N LEU A 97 -4.36 3.33 -14.46
CA LEU A 97 -4.91 2.83 -13.19
C LEU A 97 -5.53 1.44 -13.34
N ASP A 98 -6.17 1.17 -14.47
CA ASP A 98 -6.70 -0.13 -14.85
C ASP A 98 -5.61 -1.22 -14.80
N LYS A 99 -4.41 -0.93 -15.31
CA LYS A 99 -3.28 -1.87 -15.27
C LYS A 99 -2.79 -2.13 -13.85
N ALA A 100 -2.74 -1.10 -13.01
CA ALA A 100 -2.40 -1.26 -11.59
C ALA A 100 -3.41 -2.14 -10.87
N PHE A 101 -4.70 -1.86 -11.02
CA PHE A 101 -5.75 -2.62 -10.37
C PHE A 101 -5.79 -4.07 -10.86
N SER A 102 -5.75 -4.32 -12.16
CA SER A 102 -5.71 -5.69 -12.69
C SER A 102 -4.50 -6.47 -12.17
N PHE A 103 -3.33 -5.86 -12.11
CA PHE A 103 -2.14 -6.52 -11.58
C PHE A 103 -2.27 -6.87 -10.09
N ILE A 104 -2.80 -5.97 -9.27
CA ILE A 104 -3.02 -6.23 -7.84
C ILE A 104 -4.08 -7.33 -7.66
N ASP A 105 -5.16 -7.28 -8.43
CA ASP A 105 -6.28 -8.23 -8.37
C ASP A 105 -5.78 -9.65 -8.68
N ASP A 106 -5.14 -9.82 -9.84
CA ASP A 106 -4.56 -11.10 -10.29
C ASP A 106 -3.55 -11.64 -9.26
N TYR A 107 -2.67 -10.77 -8.74
CA TYR A 107 -1.67 -11.20 -7.78
C TYR A 107 -2.30 -11.65 -6.46
N MET A 108 -3.23 -10.87 -5.93
CA MET A 108 -3.84 -11.15 -4.62
C MET A 108 -4.77 -12.36 -4.68
N GLU A 109 -5.54 -12.55 -5.75
CA GLU A 109 -6.34 -13.76 -5.93
C GLU A 109 -5.45 -15.02 -6.05
N LYS A 110 -4.30 -14.91 -6.72
CA LYS A 110 -3.39 -16.05 -6.92
C LYS A 110 -2.55 -16.41 -5.69
N ASN A 111 -2.14 -15.41 -4.90
CA ASN A 111 -1.16 -15.60 -3.82
C ASN A 111 -1.73 -15.39 -2.41
N GLY A 112 -3.00 -14.99 -2.33
CA GLY A 112 -3.70 -14.75 -1.07
C GLY A 112 -4.10 -16.02 -0.31
N PRO A 113 -4.93 -15.89 0.74
CA PRO A 113 -5.51 -14.63 1.22
C PRO A 113 -4.47 -13.72 1.89
N PHE A 114 -4.68 -12.41 1.82
CA PHE A 114 -3.93 -11.35 2.49
C PHE A 114 -4.84 -10.66 3.52
N ASP A 115 -4.33 -10.39 4.71
CA ASP A 115 -5.10 -9.76 5.78
C ASP A 115 -5.08 -8.23 5.67
N GLY A 116 -3.98 -7.67 5.17
CA GLY A 116 -3.76 -6.22 5.15
C GLY A 116 -2.94 -5.74 3.97
N LEU A 117 -3.08 -4.44 3.69
CA LEU A 117 -2.30 -3.73 2.68
C LEU A 117 -1.38 -2.71 3.34
N LEU A 118 -0.18 -2.57 2.81
CA LEU A 118 0.71 -1.45 3.14
C LEU A 118 1.21 -0.81 1.87
N GLY A 119 1.16 0.51 1.79
CA GLY A 119 1.59 1.23 0.60
C GLY A 119 2.25 2.56 0.90
N PHE A 120 3.27 2.89 0.12
CA PHE A 120 3.94 4.21 0.14
C PHE A 120 3.61 5.02 -1.11
N SER A 121 3.38 6.33 -0.95
CA SER A 121 3.05 7.27 -2.03
C SER A 121 1.91 6.73 -2.89
N GLN A 122 2.12 6.43 -4.17
CA GLN A 122 1.10 5.81 -5.04
C GLN A 122 0.59 4.47 -4.47
N GLY A 123 1.43 3.69 -3.79
CA GLY A 123 0.99 2.49 -3.10
C GLY A 123 -0.02 2.78 -2.00
N GLY A 124 0.17 3.86 -1.23
CA GLY A 124 -0.78 4.31 -0.21
C GLY A 124 -2.11 4.76 -0.81
N VAL A 125 -2.05 5.46 -1.96
CA VAL A 125 -3.23 5.80 -2.77
C VAL A 125 -3.99 4.53 -3.19
N LEU A 126 -3.28 3.52 -3.68
CA LEU A 126 -3.89 2.28 -4.13
C LEU A 126 -4.46 1.45 -2.99
N CYS A 127 -3.84 1.42 -1.81
CA CYS A 127 -4.39 0.70 -0.66
C CYS A 127 -5.83 1.16 -0.35
N ALA A 128 -6.04 2.48 -0.30
CA ALA A 128 -7.37 3.04 -0.08
C ALA A 128 -8.36 2.68 -1.20
N ALA A 129 -7.91 2.76 -2.46
CA ALA A 129 -8.76 2.45 -3.60
C ALA A 129 -9.13 0.97 -3.68
N VAL A 130 -8.17 0.06 -3.50
CA VAL A 130 -8.36 -1.40 -3.55
C VAL A 130 -9.40 -1.84 -2.52
N VAL A 131 -9.28 -1.36 -1.27
CA VAL A 131 -10.26 -1.67 -0.23
C VAL A 131 -11.65 -1.16 -0.61
N CYS A 132 -11.76 0.06 -1.14
CA CYS A 132 -13.05 0.59 -1.56
C CYS A 132 -13.65 -0.20 -2.74
N TYR A 133 -12.84 -0.52 -3.76
CA TYR A 133 -13.28 -1.34 -4.88
C TYR A 133 -13.73 -2.74 -4.42
N GLN A 134 -13.04 -3.34 -3.45
CA GLN A 134 -13.44 -4.62 -2.86
C GLN A 134 -14.78 -4.49 -2.12
N MET A 135 -14.94 -3.48 -1.26
CA MET A 135 -16.20 -3.22 -0.54
C MET A 135 -17.39 -3.02 -1.48
N LYS A 136 -17.14 -2.49 -2.69
CA LYS A 136 -18.15 -2.28 -3.74
C LYS A 136 -18.29 -3.47 -4.70
N GLY A 137 -17.60 -4.59 -4.45
CA GLY A 137 -17.70 -5.82 -5.25
C GLY A 137 -17.10 -5.71 -6.66
N VAL A 138 -16.22 -4.74 -6.91
CA VAL A 138 -15.62 -4.50 -8.22
C VAL A 138 -14.36 -5.34 -8.41
N MET A 139 -13.54 -5.46 -7.37
CA MET A 139 -12.23 -6.11 -7.37
C MET A 139 -12.15 -7.11 -6.22
N LEU A 140 -11.23 -8.08 -6.26
CA LEU A 140 -10.96 -9.03 -5.18
C LEU A 140 -12.19 -9.85 -4.77
N ARG A 141 -13.00 -10.27 -5.76
CA ARG A 141 -14.31 -10.91 -5.51
C ARG A 141 -14.20 -12.27 -4.84
N ASN A 142 -13.10 -12.99 -5.09
CA ASN A 142 -12.84 -14.30 -4.49
C ASN A 142 -11.92 -14.23 -3.27
N HIS A 143 -11.49 -13.02 -2.90
CA HIS A 143 -10.57 -12.79 -1.80
C HIS A 143 -11.35 -12.30 -0.57
N PRO A 144 -11.05 -12.79 0.66
CA PRO A 144 -11.67 -12.29 1.88
C PRO A 144 -11.53 -10.76 2.04
N PRO A 145 -12.44 -10.08 2.76
CA PRO A 145 -12.30 -8.64 3.01
C PRO A 145 -10.95 -8.28 3.65
N ILE A 146 -10.30 -7.25 3.11
CA ILE A 146 -9.08 -6.69 3.71
C ILE A 146 -9.42 -6.10 5.07
N SER A 147 -8.67 -6.53 6.09
CA SER A 147 -8.95 -6.22 7.50
C SER A 147 -8.36 -4.88 7.93
N PHE A 148 -7.29 -4.42 7.29
CA PHE A 148 -6.69 -3.11 7.58
C PHE A 148 -5.78 -2.61 6.45
N ILE A 149 -5.51 -1.30 6.46
CA ILE A 149 -4.46 -0.70 5.61
C ILE A 149 -3.48 0.15 6.41
N ILE A 150 -2.25 0.25 5.90
CA ILE A 150 -1.25 1.23 6.33
C ILE A 150 -0.88 2.08 5.11
N SER A 151 -1.25 3.36 5.13
CA SER A 151 -0.99 4.31 4.05
C SER A 151 0.10 5.29 4.46
N ILE A 152 1.24 5.26 3.77
CA ILE A 152 2.37 6.15 4.02
C ILE A 152 2.46 7.16 2.89
N SER A 153 2.28 8.45 3.18
CA SER A 153 2.26 9.53 2.18
C SER A 153 1.30 9.29 1.00
N GLY A 154 0.21 8.55 1.24
CA GLY A 154 -0.86 8.36 0.25
C GLY A 154 -1.75 9.60 0.17
N ILE A 155 -2.08 10.03 -1.04
CA ILE A 155 -2.93 11.20 -1.31
C ILE A 155 -4.32 10.79 -1.80
N LYS A 156 -5.30 11.68 -1.63
CA LYS A 156 -6.65 11.49 -2.16
C LYS A 156 -6.70 11.66 -3.69
N PHE A 157 -7.43 10.78 -4.39
CA PHE A 157 -7.77 11.02 -5.79
C PHE A 157 -8.62 12.29 -5.93
N ARG A 158 -8.26 13.21 -6.85
CA ARG A 158 -9.02 14.45 -7.08
C ARG A 158 -9.81 14.45 -8.39
N ASP A 159 -9.77 13.36 -9.13
CA ASP A 159 -10.74 13.15 -10.22
C ASP A 159 -12.15 13.11 -9.61
N PRO A 160 -13.11 13.98 -10.01
CA PRO A 160 -14.39 14.11 -9.33
C PRO A 160 -15.23 12.83 -9.33
N GLU A 161 -15.26 12.11 -10.45
CA GLU A 161 -16.06 10.89 -10.60
C GLU A 161 -15.46 9.75 -9.78
N LEU A 162 -14.15 9.55 -9.89
CA LEU A 162 -13.42 8.56 -9.11
C LEU A 162 -13.47 8.86 -7.61
N SER A 163 -13.31 10.12 -7.22
CA SER A 163 -13.40 10.56 -5.82
C SER A 163 -14.80 10.31 -5.24
N ALA A 164 -15.86 10.65 -5.98
CA ALA A 164 -17.23 10.40 -5.55
C ALA A 164 -17.50 8.89 -5.43
N PHE A 165 -16.97 8.10 -6.38
CA PHE A 165 -17.08 6.64 -6.33
C PHE A 165 -16.32 6.06 -5.12
N LEU A 166 -15.09 6.51 -4.84
CA LEU A 166 -14.24 5.90 -3.82
C LEU A 166 -14.55 6.34 -2.39
N TYR A 167 -14.97 7.58 -2.17
CA TYR A 167 -14.99 8.16 -0.83
C TYR A 167 -16.40 8.49 -0.32
N ALA A 168 -17.45 8.11 -1.08
CA ALA A 168 -18.84 8.18 -0.65
C ALA A 168 -19.53 6.79 -0.72
N PRO A 169 -20.01 6.24 0.41
CA PRO A 169 -19.81 6.72 1.79
C PRO A 169 -18.34 6.58 2.25
N PRO A 170 -17.97 7.10 3.45
CA PRO A 170 -16.64 6.91 4.02
C PRO A 170 -16.18 5.44 4.06
N ILE A 171 -14.87 5.22 3.92
CA ILE A 171 -14.26 3.90 3.86
C ILE A 171 -14.28 3.26 5.26
N LYS A 172 -14.92 2.09 5.35
CA LYS A 172 -15.09 1.32 6.59
C LYS A 172 -14.05 0.22 6.72
N CYS A 173 -12.78 0.63 6.76
CA CYS A 173 -11.65 -0.25 6.97
C CYS A 173 -10.70 0.40 7.97
N PRO A 174 -10.29 -0.31 9.04
CA PRO A 174 -9.25 0.16 9.94
C PRO A 174 -8.02 0.64 9.15
N SER A 175 -7.55 1.84 9.44
CA SER A 175 -6.45 2.44 8.67
C SER A 175 -5.49 3.19 9.58
N VAL A 176 -4.20 3.06 9.27
CA VAL A 176 -3.13 3.88 9.84
C VAL A 176 -2.56 4.74 8.73
N HIS A 177 -2.40 6.03 8.98
CA HIS A 177 -1.87 6.99 8.00
C HIS A 177 -0.63 7.68 8.54
N ILE A 178 0.47 7.57 7.80
CA ILE A 178 1.74 8.18 8.15
C ILE A 178 2.04 9.27 7.13
N THR A 179 2.05 10.54 7.57
CA THR A 179 2.31 11.69 6.68
C THR A 179 3.50 12.49 7.19
N GLY A 180 4.45 12.78 6.30
CA GLY A 180 5.60 13.63 6.62
C GLY A 180 5.19 15.08 6.86
N ALA A 181 5.76 15.72 7.90
CA ALA A 181 5.44 17.12 8.22
C ALA A 181 5.79 18.11 7.09
N LYS A 182 6.74 17.74 6.22
CA LYS A 182 7.21 18.51 5.06
C LYS A 182 6.80 17.89 3.71
N ASP A 183 5.84 16.97 3.71
CA ASP A 183 5.34 16.36 2.48
C ASP A 183 4.64 17.42 1.61
N TYR A 184 5.01 17.51 0.34
CA TYR A 184 4.40 18.47 -0.59
C TYR A 184 2.92 18.17 -0.84
N GLY A 185 2.51 16.91 -0.68
CA GLY A 185 1.14 16.44 -0.81
C GLY A 185 0.37 16.40 0.51
N LYS A 186 0.90 16.98 1.59
CA LYS A 186 0.35 16.84 2.95
C LYS A 186 -1.14 17.10 3.05
N GLU A 187 -1.66 18.16 2.44
CA GLU A 187 -3.09 18.47 2.51
C GLU A 187 -3.94 17.38 1.85
N LEU A 188 -3.47 16.81 0.74
CA LEU A 188 -4.15 15.70 0.08
C LEU A 188 -4.03 14.39 0.87
N CYS A 189 -2.98 14.20 1.66
CA CYS A 189 -2.90 13.12 2.63
C CYS A 189 -3.95 13.29 3.73
N LEU A 190 -4.10 14.51 4.28
CA LEU A 190 -5.12 14.82 5.28
C LEU A 190 -6.55 14.64 4.75
N GLU A 191 -6.81 15.03 3.51
CA GLU A 191 -8.08 14.76 2.84
C GLU A 191 -8.36 13.26 2.66
N LEU A 192 -7.33 12.46 2.40
CA LEU A 192 -7.46 11.00 2.32
C LEU A 192 -7.80 10.41 3.68
N ILE A 193 -7.13 10.86 4.75
CA ILE A 193 -7.42 10.44 6.14
C ILE A 193 -8.90 10.67 6.47
N GLN A 194 -9.43 11.85 6.13
CA GLN A 194 -10.84 12.19 6.36
C GLN A 194 -11.84 11.34 5.56
N ALA A 195 -11.38 10.59 4.55
CA ALA A 195 -12.23 9.68 3.80
C ALA A 195 -12.47 8.34 4.52
N PHE A 196 -11.78 8.06 5.62
CA PHE A 196 -11.92 6.84 6.42
C PHE A 196 -12.78 7.06 7.66
N GLU A 197 -13.45 6.01 8.11
CA GLU A 197 -14.13 5.97 9.41
C GLU A 197 -13.12 5.63 10.52
N ASN A 198 -12.98 6.52 11.51
CA ASN A 198 -12.07 6.38 12.67
C ASN A 198 -10.60 6.03 12.29
N PRO A 199 -9.92 6.83 11.45
CA PRO A 199 -8.53 6.58 11.08
C PRO A 199 -7.57 6.81 12.26
N LEU A 200 -6.42 6.13 12.22
CA LEU A 200 -5.27 6.34 13.10
C LEU A 200 -4.15 7.11 12.38
#